data_AF-A0A7S3ZVI6-F1
#
_entry.id   AF-A0A7S3ZVI6-F1
#
_cell.length_a   1.000
_cell.length_b   1.000
_cell.length_c   1.000
_cell.angle_alpha   90.00
_cell.angle_beta   90.00
_cell.angle_gamma   90.00
#
_symmetry.space_group_name_H-M   'P 1'
#
loop_
_entity.id
_entity.type
_entity.pdbx_description
1 polymer ?
#
loop_
_entity_poly.entity_id
_entity_poly.type
_entity_poly.pdbx_seq_one_letter_code
_entity_poly.pdbx_strand_id
1 'polypeptide(L)'
;IRRPATHWLICTQVSMTGSVATGKSIMKSAAEHMTKVSLELGGKAPAIVCADADLDLAVKGVLASRICFSGQVCNCCERVYVHESVKEAFLQKLVAAMEGVKVGAPADDGVDCCGLVSSAQFDKVKGMLDRAVAAGAKVECGGTPLTNVGYGFAPTVLTNVKQSDEIVQE
;
A
#
# COMPACT_ATOMS: atom_id res chain seq x y z
N ILE A 1 1.82 39.33 -26.03
CA ILE A 1 0.83 39.55 -24.95
C ILE A 1 1.60 39.74 -23.64
N ARG A 2 1.81 40.99 -23.19
CA ARG A 2 2.47 41.27 -21.90
C ARG A 2 1.46 40.96 -20.78
N ARG A 3 1.80 40.05 -19.87
CA ARG A 3 0.98 39.77 -18.67
C ARG A 3 1.04 40.98 -17.72
N PRO A 4 -0.09 41.47 -17.18
CA PRO A 4 -0.12 42.59 -16.25
C PRO A 4 0.67 42.30 -14.96
N ALA A 5 1.19 43.36 -14.32
CA ALA A 5 2.09 43.30 -13.16
C ALA A 5 1.48 42.73 -11.86
N THR A 6 0.22 42.25 -11.86
CA THR A 6 -0.41 41.56 -10.71
C THR A 6 -0.08 40.06 -10.63
N HIS A 7 0.70 39.54 -11.58
CA HIS A 7 0.96 38.10 -11.74
C HIS A 7 1.90 37.48 -10.68
N TRP A 8 2.58 38.28 -9.87
CA TRP A 8 3.61 37.79 -8.93
C TRP A 8 3.05 37.13 -7.65
N LEU A 9 1.75 37.28 -7.37
CA LEU A 9 1.08 36.68 -6.22
C LEU A 9 0.36 35.36 -6.53
N ILE A 10 0.32 34.94 -7.79
CA ILE A 10 -0.41 33.74 -8.22
C ILE A 10 0.56 32.57 -8.35
N CYS A 11 0.32 31.51 -7.58
CA CYS A 11 1.07 30.26 -7.67
C CYS A 11 1.02 29.71 -9.11
N THR A 12 2.17 29.63 -9.78
CA THR A 12 2.26 29.24 -11.19
C THR A 12 2.27 27.72 -11.37
N GLN A 13 2.75 26.98 -10.36
CA GLN A 13 2.75 25.53 -10.34
C GLN A 13 2.60 24.99 -8.91
N VAL A 14 1.77 23.96 -8.74
CA VAL A 14 1.70 23.14 -7.55
C VAL A 14 2.23 21.74 -7.87
N SER A 15 3.17 21.25 -7.07
CA SER A 15 3.60 19.85 -7.07
C SER A 15 3.17 19.22 -5.75
N MET A 16 2.42 18.12 -5.79
CA MET A 16 1.91 17.46 -4.60
C MET A 16 2.03 15.95 -4.72
N THR A 17 2.49 15.32 -3.62
CA THR A 17 2.47 13.87 -3.43
C THR A 17 1.55 13.54 -2.25
N GLY A 18 0.56 12.68 -2.45
CA GLY A 18 -0.43 12.40 -1.41
C GLY A 18 -1.67 11.65 -1.87
N SER A 19 -2.80 11.85 -1.19
CA SER A 19 -4.02 11.10 -1.47
C SER A 19 -4.74 11.61 -2.72
N VAL A 20 -5.44 10.70 -3.41
CA VAL A 20 -6.26 11.03 -4.60
C VAL A 20 -7.32 12.08 -4.28
N ALA A 21 -7.95 12.00 -3.10
CA ALA A 21 -8.94 12.97 -2.66
C ALA A 21 -8.35 14.39 -2.57
N THR A 22 -7.18 14.53 -1.94
CA THR A 22 -6.48 15.82 -1.84
C THR A 22 -6.05 16.32 -3.21
N GLY A 23 -5.54 15.44 -4.09
CA GLY A 23 -5.15 15.78 -5.46
C GLY A 23 -6.31 16.33 -6.28
N LYS A 24 -7.49 15.72 -6.19
CA LYS A 24 -8.71 16.21 -6.83
C LYS A 24 -9.10 17.61 -6.32
N SER A 25 -9.01 17.84 -5.00
CA SER A 25 -9.27 19.15 -4.41
C SER A 25 -8.29 20.22 -4.91
N ILE A 26 -6.99 19.92 -4.95
CA ILE A 26 -5.96 20.81 -5.49
C ILE A 26 -6.22 21.12 -6.96
N MET A 27 -6.51 20.11 -7.78
CA MET A 27 -6.81 20.31 -9.19
C MET A 27 -8.03 21.22 -9.41
N LYS A 28 -9.09 21.06 -8.60
CA LYS A 28 -10.28 21.91 -8.65
C LYS A 28 -9.94 23.37 -8.34
N SER A 29 -9.20 23.63 -7.27
CA SER A 29 -8.79 24.99 -6.89
C SER A 29 -7.81 25.61 -7.89
N ALA A 30 -6.89 24.81 -8.45
CA ALA A 30 -5.91 25.28 -9.43
C ALA A 30 -6.56 25.78 -10.74
N ALA A 31 -7.74 25.27 -11.09
CA ALA A 31 -8.47 25.66 -12.29
C ALA A 31 -8.90 27.14 -12.28
N GLU A 32 -9.14 27.74 -11.11
CA GLU A 32 -9.54 29.16 -10.97
C GLU A 32 -8.45 30.13 -11.45
N HIS A 33 -7.19 29.68 -11.46
CA HIS A 33 -6.03 30.52 -11.77
C HIS A 33 -5.20 30.00 -12.94
N MET A 34 -5.66 28.94 -13.63
CA MET A 34 -4.88 28.22 -14.64
C MET A 34 -3.50 27.78 -14.10
N THR A 35 -3.43 27.44 -12.81
CA THR A 35 -2.22 26.98 -12.15
C THR A 35 -1.88 25.57 -12.63
N LYS A 36 -0.63 25.36 -13.05
CA LYS A 36 -0.16 24.02 -13.45
C LYS A 36 -0.12 23.10 -12.23
N VAL A 37 -0.55 21.85 -12.38
CA VAL A 37 -0.48 20.85 -11.30
C VAL A 37 0.37 19.65 -11.73
N SER A 38 1.19 19.14 -10.81
CA SER A 38 1.88 17.86 -10.88
C SER A 38 1.46 17.03 -9.66
N LEU A 39 0.79 15.91 -9.88
CA LEU A 39 0.13 15.14 -8.82
C LEU A 39 0.62 13.70 -8.81
N GLU A 40 1.34 13.32 -7.77
CA GLU A 40 1.80 11.95 -7.51
C GLU A 40 0.89 11.34 -6.45
N LEU A 41 0.01 10.42 -6.84
CA LEU A 41 -1.11 9.99 -5.99
C LEU A 41 -0.95 8.54 -5.53
N GLY A 42 -1.93 8.06 -4.75
CA GLY A 42 -1.98 6.68 -4.30
C GLY A 42 -2.11 5.67 -5.45
N GLY A 43 -1.62 4.47 -5.21
CA GLY A 43 -1.68 3.34 -6.14
C GLY A 43 -2.14 2.07 -5.45
N LYS A 44 -2.51 1.07 -6.27
CA LYS A 44 -2.86 -0.29 -5.82
C LYS A 44 -2.08 -1.30 -6.65
N ALA A 45 -0.75 -1.24 -6.54
CA ALA A 45 0.15 -1.86 -7.52
C ALA A 45 0.02 -3.40 -7.53
N PRO A 46 -0.12 -4.02 -8.72
CA PRO A 46 -0.18 -5.47 -8.86
C PRO A 46 1.21 -6.09 -9.08
N ALA A 47 1.41 -7.29 -8.54
CA ALA A 47 2.40 -8.25 -9.00
C ALA A 47 1.71 -9.41 -9.72
N ILE A 48 2.29 -9.90 -10.81
CA ILE A 48 1.77 -11.01 -11.60
C ILE A 48 2.82 -12.11 -11.64
N VAL A 49 2.48 -13.30 -11.15
CA VAL A 49 3.35 -14.48 -11.07
C VAL A 49 2.85 -15.50 -12.10
N CYS A 50 3.59 -15.62 -13.21
CA CYS A 50 3.28 -16.53 -14.30
C CYS A 50 3.60 -18.00 -13.95
N ALA A 51 3.10 -18.93 -14.77
CA ALA A 51 3.28 -20.36 -14.56
C ALA A 51 4.76 -20.82 -14.55
N ASP A 52 5.60 -20.10 -15.29
CA ASP A 52 7.04 -20.32 -15.49
C ASP A 52 7.91 -19.41 -14.62
N ALA A 53 7.32 -18.66 -13.70
CA ALA A 53 8.05 -17.74 -12.84
C ALA A 53 8.98 -18.51 -11.87
N ASP A 54 10.16 -17.93 -11.62
CA ASP A 54 10.97 -18.30 -10.47
C ASP A 54 10.22 -17.87 -9.18
N LEU A 55 9.69 -18.85 -8.45
CA LEU A 55 8.85 -18.59 -7.30
C LEU A 55 9.63 -18.00 -6.12
N ASP A 56 10.90 -18.36 -5.95
CA ASP A 56 11.71 -17.84 -4.86
C ASP A 56 12.07 -16.37 -5.11
N LEU A 57 12.40 -16.04 -6.36
CA LEU A 57 12.60 -14.65 -6.78
C LEU A 57 11.31 -13.84 -6.66
N ALA A 58 10.17 -14.40 -7.09
CA ALA A 58 8.87 -13.74 -7.01
C ALA A 58 8.46 -13.44 -5.56
N VAL A 59 8.60 -14.41 -4.65
CA VAL A 59 8.31 -14.23 -3.22
C VAL A 59 9.21 -13.15 -2.61
N LYS A 60 10.52 -13.18 -2.90
CA LYS A 60 11.46 -12.16 -2.44
C LYS A 60 11.06 -10.76 -2.91
N GLY A 61 10.68 -10.61 -4.18
CA GLY A 61 10.26 -9.34 -4.75
C GLY A 61 8.97 -8.80 -4.12
N VAL A 62 7.96 -9.67 -3.97
CA VAL A 62 6.67 -9.32 -3.35
C VAL A 62 6.86 -8.93 -1.88
N LEU A 63 7.61 -9.72 -1.12
CA LEU A 63 7.90 -9.45 0.29
C LEU A 63 8.61 -8.10 0.46
N ALA A 64 9.71 -7.89 -0.27
CA ALA A 64 10.48 -6.65 -0.20
C ALA A 64 9.62 -5.42 -0.53
N SER A 65 8.80 -5.52 -1.58
CA SER A 65 7.90 -4.43 -1.97
C SER A 65 6.82 -4.16 -0.91
N ARG A 66 6.17 -5.19 -0.37
CA ARG A 66 5.07 -5.04 0.59
C ARG A 66 5.52 -4.56 1.97
N ILE A 67 6.70 -4.96 2.41
CA ILE A 67 7.19 -4.71 3.79
C ILE A 67 7.98 -3.41 3.90
N CYS A 68 8.55 -2.91 2.79
CA CYS A 68 9.27 -1.64 2.74
C CYS A 68 8.45 -0.50 3.39
N PHE A 69 9.05 0.20 4.35
CA PHE A 69 8.41 1.25 5.17
C PHE A 69 7.04 0.83 5.74
N SER A 70 6.93 -0.42 6.17
CA SER A 70 5.69 -1.02 6.68
C SER A 70 4.54 -0.99 5.67
N GLY A 71 4.87 -1.07 4.38
CA GLY A 71 3.90 -1.03 3.30
C GLY A 71 3.31 0.35 3.04
N GLN A 72 3.89 1.43 3.56
CA GLN A 72 3.39 2.80 3.42
C GLN A 72 4.08 3.56 2.27
N VAL A 73 4.30 2.88 1.14
CA VAL A 73 4.86 3.47 -0.08
C VAL A 73 3.84 3.33 -1.22
N CYS A 74 3.68 4.37 -2.04
CA CYS A 74 2.65 4.44 -3.08
C CYS A 74 2.71 3.34 -4.15
N ASN A 75 3.87 2.69 -4.31
CA ASN A 75 4.11 1.61 -5.27
C ASN A 75 4.35 0.24 -4.60
N CYS A 76 4.06 0.10 -3.30
CA CYS A 76 4.07 -1.21 -2.64
C CYS A 76 3.14 -2.19 -3.37
N CYS A 77 3.54 -3.45 -3.42
CA CYS A 77 2.71 -4.52 -3.94
C CYS A 77 1.46 -4.71 -3.06
N GLU A 78 0.30 -4.35 -3.60
CA GLU A 78 -0.99 -4.40 -2.90
C GLU A 78 -1.85 -5.58 -3.35
N ARG A 79 -1.59 -6.12 -4.55
CA ARG A 79 -2.32 -7.24 -5.14
C ARG A 79 -1.35 -8.21 -5.79
N VAL A 80 -1.56 -9.50 -5.59
CA VAL A 80 -0.74 -10.55 -6.22
C VAL A 80 -1.65 -11.47 -7.01
N TYR A 81 -1.46 -11.50 -8.32
CA TYR A 81 -2.13 -12.42 -9.23
C TYR A 81 -1.17 -13.57 -9.53
N VAL A 82 -1.59 -14.79 -9.28
CA VAL A 82 -0.74 -15.98 -9.42
C VAL A 82 -1.42 -16.96 -10.36
N HIS A 83 -0.68 -17.47 -11.33
CA HIS A 83 -1.17 -18.51 -12.21
C HIS A 83 -1.58 -19.74 -11.40
N GLU A 84 -2.73 -20.34 -11.74
CA GLU A 84 -3.36 -21.39 -10.94
C GLU A 84 -2.45 -22.60 -10.68
N SER A 85 -1.61 -22.97 -11.66
CA SER A 85 -0.69 -24.11 -11.57
C SER A 85 0.41 -23.95 -10.51
N VAL A 86 0.73 -22.71 -10.12
CA VAL A 86 1.80 -22.40 -9.14
C VAL A 86 1.28 -21.69 -7.90
N LYS A 87 -0.04 -21.41 -7.84
CA LYS A 87 -0.69 -20.66 -6.75
C LYS A 87 -0.36 -21.22 -5.37
N GLU A 88 -0.54 -22.52 -5.19
CA GLU A 88 -0.37 -23.15 -3.87
C GLU A 88 1.08 -23.10 -3.40
N ALA A 89 2.03 -23.45 -4.27
CA ALA A 89 3.45 -23.42 -3.97
C ALA A 89 3.96 -22.00 -3.68
N PHE A 90 3.50 -21.01 -4.45
CA PHE A 90 3.81 -19.61 -4.21
C PHE A 90 3.22 -19.11 -2.89
N LEU A 91 1.95 -19.43 -2.61
CA LEU A 91 1.27 -19.00 -1.40
C LEU A 91 1.97 -19.51 -0.14
N GLN A 92 2.32 -20.79 -0.10
CA GLN A 92 3.03 -21.39 1.04
C GLN A 92 4.36 -20.68 1.32
N LYS A 93 5.14 -20.39 0.26
CA LYS A 93 6.41 -19.67 0.37
C LYS A 93 6.20 -18.22 0.84
N LEU A 94 5.20 -17.52 0.29
CA LEU A 94 4.91 -16.15 0.68
C LEU A 94 4.45 -16.04 2.12
N VAL A 95 3.59 -16.96 2.58
CA VAL A 95 3.13 -17.02 3.97
C VAL A 95 4.31 -17.24 4.91
N ALA A 96 5.14 -18.26 4.65
CA ALA A 96 6.32 -18.52 5.48
C ALA A 96 7.28 -17.31 5.52
N ALA A 97 7.45 -16.61 4.39
CA ALA A 97 8.27 -15.42 4.33
C ALA A 97 7.66 -14.24 5.12
N MET A 98 6.34 -14.04 5.04
CA MET A 98 5.62 -13.00 5.77
C MET A 98 5.60 -13.23 7.28
N GLU A 99 5.46 -14.48 7.72
CA GLU A 99 5.55 -14.87 9.14
C GLU A 99 6.95 -14.65 9.73
N GLY A 100 7.99 -14.73 8.89
CA GLY A 100 9.38 -14.48 9.29
C GLY A 100 9.75 -12.99 9.45
N VAL A 101 8.87 -12.07 9.05
CA VAL A 101 9.12 -10.63 9.11
C VAL A 101 9.14 -10.15 10.56
N LYS A 102 10.22 -9.49 10.95
CA LYS A 102 10.41 -8.92 12.29
C LYS A 102 9.83 -7.53 12.35
N VAL A 103 8.78 -7.39 13.17
CA VAL A 103 8.13 -6.10 13.43
C VAL A 103 8.60 -5.54 14.76
N GLY A 104 9.19 -4.36 14.77
CA GLY A 104 9.80 -3.77 15.97
C GLY A 104 10.00 -2.27 15.88
N ALA A 105 10.60 -1.67 16.91
CA ALA A 105 10.85 -0.24 16.91
C ALA A 105 11.91 0.11 15.84
N PRO A 106 11.84 1.29 15.20
CA PRO A 106 12.80 1.67 14.16
C PRO A 106 14.27 1.71 14.64
N ALA A 107 14.51 1.77 15.95
CA ALA A 107 15.84 1.81 16.55
C ALA A 107 16.37 0.41 16.93
N ASP A 108 15.55 -0.64 16.83
CA ASP A 108 15.94 -1.99 17.20
C ASP A 108 16.73 -2.67 16.06
N ASP A 109 17.75 -3.45 16.41
CA ASP A 109 18.56 -4.18 15.43
C ASP A 109 17.77 -5.31 14.77
N GLY A 110 17.90 -5.42 13.44
CA GLY A 110 17.34 -6.52 12.67
C GLY A 110 15.81 -6.49 12.53
N VAL A 111 15.19 -5.31 12.63
CA VAL A 111 13.78 -5.08 12.32
C VAL A 111 13.56 -4.90 10.81
N ASP A 112 12.56 -5.58 10.27
CA ASP A 112 12.18 -5.51 8.86
C ASP A 112 11.11 -4.43 8.61
N CYS A 113 10.20 -4.22 9.55
CA CYS A 113 9.21 -3.13 9.50
C CYS A 113 8.77 -2.66 10.90
N CYS A 114 8.15 -1.47 10.96
CA CYS A 114 7.69 -0.85 12.19
C CYS A 114 6.17 -0.62 12.20
N GLY A 115 5.65 0.04 13.24
CA GLY A 115 4.25 0.42 13.31
C GLY A 115 3.81 1.39 12.21
N LEU A 116 2.51 1.45 11.96
CA LEU A 116 1.89 2.43 11.07
C LEU A 116 2.07 3.85 11.61
N VAL A 117 1.98 4.84 10.71
CA VAL A 117 2.33 6.24 11.05
C VAL A 117 1.41 6.89 12.09
N SER A 118 0.16 6.45 12.20
CA SER A 118 -0.84 7.06 13.09
C SER A 118 -1.95 6.09 13.50
N SER A 119 -2.67 6.42 14.56
CA SER A 119 -3.86 5.67 14.98
C SER A 119 -4.93 5.64 13.89
N ALA A 120 -5.16 6.77 13.21
CA ALA A 120 -6.13 6.84 12.11
C ALA A 120 -5.78 5.89 10.96
N GLN A 121 -4.49 5.76 10.62
CA GLN A 121 -4.04 4.82 9.61
C GLN A 121 -4.19 3.36 10.08
N PHE A 122 -3.88 3.09 11.34
CA PHE A 122 -4.09 1.79 11.95
C PHE A 122 -5.56 1.37 11.96
N ASP A 123 -6.45 2.26 12.41
CA ASP A 123 -7.89 2.01 12.44
C ASP A 123 -8.44 1.77 11.04
N LYS A 124 -7.93 2.52 10.04
CA LYS A 124 -8.27 2.30 8.63
C LYS A 124 -7.87 0.90 8.17
N VAL A 125 -6.59 0.52 8.34
CA VAL A 125 -6.07 -0.79 7.90
C VAL A 125 -6.81 -1.92 8.61
N LYS A 126 -6.98 -1.84 9.93
CA LYS A 126 -7.72 -2.84 10.70
C LYS A 126 -9.18 -2.92 10.23
N GLY A 127 -9.85 -1.79 10.03
CA GLY A 127 -11.23 -1.77 9.56
C GLY A 127 -11.41 -2.37 8.17
N MET A 128 -10.47 -2.13 7.25
CA MET A 128 -10.48 -2.76 5.92
C MET A 128 -10.30 -4.28 6.02
N LEU A 129 -9.39 -4.75 6.88
CA LEU A 129 -9.23 -6.18 7.15
C LEU A 129 -10.50 -6.80 7.71
N ASP A 130 -11.08 -6.21 8.75
CA ASP A 130 -12.30 -6.72 9.40
C ASP A 130 -13.45 -6.85 8.38
N ARG A 131 -13.63 -5.85 7.50
CA ARG A 131 -14.64 -5.89 6.43
C ARG A 131 -14.32 -6.94 5.37
N ALA A 132 -13.05 -7.10 4.99
CA ALA A 132 -12.64 -8.13 4.04
C ALA A 132 -12.96 -9.55 4.56
N VAL A 133 -12.62 -9.82 5.82
CA VAL A 133 -12.93 -11.10 6.47
C VAL A 133 -14.44 -11.33 6.56
N ALA A 134 -15.20 -10.29 6.93
CA ALA A 134 -16.68 -10.37 6.95
C ALA A 134 -17.28 -10.64 5.55
N ALA A 135 -16.61 -10.19 4.47
CA ALA A 135 -16.98 -10.47 3.09
C ALA A 135 -16.53 -11.84 2.56
N GLY A 136 -15.80 -12.62 3.38
CA GLY A 136 -15.36 -13.98 3.05
C GLY A 136 -13.87 -14.14 2.75
N ALA A 137 -13.06 -13.07 2.86
CA ALA A 137 -11.61 -13.20 2.75
C ALA A 137 -11.05 -14.13 3.83
N LYS A 138 -10.04 -14.92 3.48
CA LYS A 138 -9.32 -15.79 4.41
C LYS A 138 -8.00 -15.14 4.79
N VAL A 139 -7.73 -15.04 6.08
CA VAL A 139 -6.41 -14.66 6.61
C VAL A 139 -5.51 -15.89 6.58
N GLU A 140 -4.47 -15.87 5.76
CA GLU A 140 -3.49 -16.95 5.70
C GLU A 140 -2.41 -16.81 6.78
N CYS A 141 -2.02 -15.57 7.10
CA CYS A 141 -1.14 -15.25 8.21
C CYS A 141 -1.35 -13.81 8.69
N GLY A 142 -0.87 -13.50 9.90
CA GLY A 142 -0.96 -12.17 10.50
C GLY A 142 -2.40 -11.78 10.87
N GLY A 143 -2.84 -10.59 10.44
CA GLY A 143 -4.18 -10.09 10.71
C GLY A 143 -4.40 -9.58 12.14
N THR A 144 -3.33 -9.44 12.92
CA THR A 144 -3.40 -9.11 14.34
C THR A 144 -2.67 -7.80 14.66
N PRO A 145 -3.25 -6.94 15.50
CA PRO A 145 -2.54 -5.84 16.13
C PRO A 145 -1.35 -6.33 16.96
N LEU A 146 -0.26 -5.56 16.94
CA LEU A 146 0.92 -5.78 17.75
C LEU A 146 1.03 -4.69 18.81
N THR A 147 1.18 -5.10 20.07
CA THR A 147 1.22 -4.17 21.21
C THR A 147 2.65 -3.73 21.56
N ASN A 148 3.66 -4.41 21.02
CA ASN A 148 5.08 -4.15 21.30
C ASN A 148 5.68 -3.04 20.43
N VAL A 149 4.97 -2.54 19.41
CA VAL A 149 5.42 -1.39 18.62
C VAL A 149 4.25 -0.47 18.30
N GLY A 150 4.21 0.74 18.88
CA GLY A 150 3.27 1.83 18.56
C GLY A 150 1.92 1.39 17.96
N TYR A 151 1.68 1.75 16.69
CA TYR A 151 0.53 1.31 15.90
C TYR A 151 0.87 0.06 15.05
N GLY A 152 1.33 -0.98 15.72
CA GLY A 152 1.89 -2.18 15.11
C GLY A 152 0.83 -3.12 14.56
N PHE A 153 1.10 -3.70 13.38
CA PHE A 153 0.20 -4.65 12.74
C PHE A 153 1.02 -5.78 12.12
N ALA A 154 0.61 -7.03 12.33
CA ALA A 154 1.30 -8.18 11.78
C ALA A 154 1.21 -8.19 10.24
N PRO A 155 2.30 -8.46 9.52
CA PRO A 155 2.29 -8.68 8.07
C PRO A 155 1.21 -9.70 7.70
N THR A 156 0.31 -9.28 6.80
CA THR A 156 -0.94 -10.00 6.57
C THR A 156 -1.04 -10.44 5.11
N VAL A 157 -1.37 -11.72 4.91
CA VAL A 157 -1.70 -12.28 3.59
C VAL A 157 -3.17 -12.68 3.60
N LEU A 158 -3.91 -12.20 2.61
CA LEU A 158 -5.31 -12.55 2.40
C LEU A 158 -5.49 -13.35 1.11
N THR A 159 -6.32 -14.38 1.17
CA THR A 159 -6.82 -15.11 0.01
C THR A 159 -8.35 -15.11 0.01
N ASN A 160 -8.95 -15.77 -0.97
CA ASN A 160 -10.40 -15.80 -1.17
C ASN A 160 -11.03 -14.40 -1.32
N VAL A 161 -10.28 -13.48 -1.92
CA VAL A 161 -10.75 -12.14 -2.27
C VAL A 161 -11.18 -12.08 -3.74
N LYS A 162 -12.19 -11.28 -4.04
CA LYS A 162 -12.69 -11.03 -5.38
C LYS A 162 -12.19 -9.69 -5.89
N GLN A 163 -12.14 -9.54 -7.21
CA GLN A 163 -11.71 -8.30 -7.84
C GLN A 163 -12.58 -7.10 -7.41
N SER A 164 -13.85 -7.31 -7.10
CA SER A 164 -14.78 -6.27 -6.65
C SER A 164 -14.66 -5.89 -5.16
N ASP A 165 -13.88 -6.61 -4.36
CA ASP A 165 -13.82 -6.37 -2.92
C ASP A 165 -13.05 -5.08 -2.61
N GLU A 166 -13.47 -4.35 -1.58
CA GLU A 166 -12.85 -3.08 -1.14
C GLU A 166 -11.33 -3.23 -0.93
N ILE A 167 -10.91 -4.29 -0.23
CA ILE A 167 -9.49 -4.54 0.09
C ILE A 167 -8.61 -4.71 -1.16
N VAL A 168 -9.21 -5.08 -2.29
CA VAL A 168 -8.54 -5.22 -3.59
C VAL A 168 -8.59 -3.90 -4.37
N GLN A 169 -9.62 -3.08 -4.22
CA GLN A 169 -9.79 -1.82 -4.96
C GLN A 169 -9.12 -0.61 -4.30
N GLU A 170 -9.00 -0.58 -2.97
CA GLU A 170 -8.60 0.61 -2.19
C GLU A 170 -7.32 0.44 -1.37
#